data_AF-A0A565CH61-F1
#
_entry.id   AF-A0A565CH61-F1
#
_cell.length_a   1.000
_cell.length_b   1.000
_cell.length_c   1.000
_cell.angle_alpha   90.00
_cell.angle_beta   90.00
_cell.angle_gamma   90.00
#
_symmetry.space_group_name_H-M   'P 1'
#
loop_
_entity.id
_entity.type
_entity.pdbx_description
1 polymer ?
#
loop_
_entity_poly.entity_id
_entity_poly.type
_entity_poly.pdbx_seq_one_letter_code
_entity_poly.pdbx_strand_id
1 'polypeptide(L)'
;MADELKDLNSQVALIEEQRLAIKRNKRDQLRTEKKLSMYASVTKVIPKIDDSVKTSGYMVDRDKRIIEKFEFDTDKRADYETCNSIWEIIKRK
;
A
#
# COMPACT_ATOMS: atom_id res chain seq x y z
N MET A 1 -1.61 -6.60 48.87
CA MET A 1 -1.55 -8.03 48.47
C MET A 1 -2.61 -8.43 47.45
N ALA A 2 -3.92 -8.44 47.74
CA ALA A 2 -4.93 -8.86 46.75
C ALA A 2 -5.09 -7.87 45.57
N ASP A 3 -5.08 -6.56 45.84
CA ASP A 3 -5.21 -5.53 44.80
C ASP A 3 -3.97 -5.41 43.90
N GLU A 4 -2.77 -5.55 44.46
CA GLU A 4 -1.51 -5.56 43.69
C GLU A 4 -1.43 -6.76 42.75
N LEU A 5 -1.92 -7.92 43.19
CA LEU A 5 -1.97 -9.13 42.36
C LEU A 5 -3.00 -9.00 41.24
N LYS A 6 -4.13 -8.34 41.52
CA LYS A 6 -5.14 -8.00 40.51
C LYS A 6 -4.61 -7.00 39.49
N ASP A 7 -3.91 -5.95 39.93
CA ASP A 7 -3.28 -4.96 39.08
C ASP A 7 -2.24 -5.61 38.15
N LEU A 8 -1.36 -6.45 38.71
CA LEU A 8 -0.35 -7.16 37.94
C LEU A 8 -0.95 -8.07 36.86
N ASN A 9 -2.02 -8.82 37.20
CA ASN A 9 -2.74 -9.65 36.22
C ASN A 9 -3.35 -8.80 35.10
N SER A 10 -3.85 -7.60 35.42
CA SER A 10 -4.40 -6.67 34.43
C SER A 10 -3.32 -6.15 33.48
N GLN A 11 -2.13 -5.85 34.00
CA GLN A 11 -0.98 -5.44 33.20
C GLN A 11 -0.50 -6.57 32.27
N VAL A 12 -0.48 -7.82 32.76
CA VAL A 12 -0.13 -8.99 31.94
C VAL A 12 -1.10 -9.14 30.77
N ALA A 13 -2.40 -9.05 31.03
CA ALA A 13 -3.42 -9.14 29.98
C ALA A 13 -3.26 -8.03 28.92
N LEU A 14 -2.99 -6.79 29.36
CA LEU A 14 -2.71 -5.67 28.45
C LEU A 14 -1.46 -5.92 27.59
N ILE A 15 -0.38 -6.43 28.19
CA ILE A 15 0.85 -6.75 27.46
C ILE A 15 0.61 -7.85 26.43
N GLU A 16 -0.16 -8.88 26.76
CA GLU A 16 -0.52 -9.94 25.82
C GLU A 16 -1.37 -9.42 24.66
N GLU A 17 -2.35 -8.57 24.94
CA GLU A 17 -3.17 -7.92 23.92
C GLU A 17 -2.30 -7.07 22.96
N GLN A 18 -1.39 -6.25 23.50
CA GLN A 18 -0.45 -5.46 22.71
C GLN A 18 0.46 -6.35 21.84
N ARG A 19 0.97 -7.46 22.39
CA ARG A 19 1.77 -8.43 21.63
C ARG A 19 0.98 -9.02 20.46
N LEU A 20 -0.29 -9.36 20.68
CA LEU A 20 -1.16 -9.86 19.61
C LEU A 20 -1.45 -8.78 18.56
N ALA A 21 -1.70 -7.54 18.97
CA ALA A 21 -1.91 -6.42 18.06
C ALA A 21 -0.68 -6.17 17.18
N ILE A 22 0.53 -6.18 17.76
CA ILE A 22 1.79 -6.05 17.00
C ILE A 22 1.94 -7.19 15.99
N LYS A 23 1.63 -8.43 16.38
CA LYS A 23 1.70 -9.58 15.46
C LYS A 23 0.72 -9.45 14.29
N ARG A 24 -0.49 -8.93 14.53
CA ARG A 24 -1.48 -8.65 13.47
C ARG A 24 -0.99 -7.55 12.54
N ASN A 25 -0.53 -6.42 13.08
CA ASN A 25 -0.01 -5.30 12.29
C ASN A 25 1.15 -5.71 11.38
N LYS A 26 2.11 -6.50 11.89
CA LYS A 26 3.23 -7.03 11.07
C LYS A 26 2.73 -7.92 9.93
N ARG A 27 1.73 -8.75 10.19
CA ARG A 27 1.13 -9.61 9.16
C ARG A 27 0.43 -8.79 8.08
N ASP A 28 -0.34 -7.79 8.48
CA ASP A 28 -1.10 -6.94 7.57
C ASP A 28 -0.19 -6.02 6.75
N GLN A 29 0.88 -5.52 7.35
CA GLN A 29 1.94 -4.79 6.63
C GLN A 29 2.59 -5.68 5.56
N LEU A 30 3.04 -6.88 5.93
CA LEU A 30 3.64 -7.81 4.98
C LEU A 30 2.68 -8.19 3.84
N ARG A 31 1.39 -8.38 4.18
CA ARG A 31 0.35 -8.64 3.18
C ARG A 31 0.19 -7.47 2.21
N THR A 32 0.21 -6.25 2.72
CA THR A 32 0.11 -5.02 1.92
C THR A 32 1.33 -4.87 1.00
N GLU A 33 2.54 -5.05 1.53
CA GLU A 33 3.78 -5.02 0.75
C GLU A 33 3.77 -6.07 -0.39
N LYS A 34 3.39 -7.32 -0.09
CA LYS A 34 3.26 -8.38 -1.11
C LYS A 34 2.23 -8.04 -2.19
N LYS A 35 1.07 -7.47 -1.79
CA LYS A 35 0.02 -7.05 -2.72
C LYS A 35 0.53 -5.97 -3.68
N LEU A 36 1.22 -4.96 -3.16
CA LEU A 36 1.81 -3.88 -3.96
C LEU A 36 2.93 -4.41 -4.88
N SER A 37 3.78 -5.30 -4.38
CA SER A 37 4.83 -5.94 -5.18
C SER A 37 4.24 -6.75 -6.35
N MET A 38 3.17 -7.51 -6.09
CA MET A 38 2.43 -8.23 -7.13
C MET A 38 1.89 -7.27 -8.20
N TYR A 39 1.25 -6.17 -7.82
CA TYR A 39 0.77 -5.18 -8.79
C TYR A 39 1.89 -4.60 -9.64
N ALA A 40 2.97 -4.13 -9.01
CA ALA A 40 4.13 -3.58 -9.71
C ALA A 40 4.80 -4.61 -10.65
N SER A 41 4.75 -5.90 -10.32
CA SER A 41 5.29 -6.96 -11.19
C SER A 41 4.52 -7.11 -12.51
N VAL A 42 3.21 -6.83 -12.49
CA VAL A 42 2.33 -6.95 -13.66
C VAL A 42 2.27 -5.64 -14.43
N THR A 43 2.05 -4.52 -13.72
CA THR A 43 1.80 -3.22 -14.35
C THR A 43 3.07 -2.45 -14.64
N LYS A 44 4.18 -2.80 -13.98
CA LYS A 44 5.41 -2.00 -13.99
C LYS A 44 5.17 -0.55 -13.52
N VAL A 45 4.11 -0.31 -12.73
CA VAL A 45 3.73 1.02 -12.22
C VAL A 45 4.05 1.15 -10.74
N ILE A 46 4.60 2.29 -10.35
CA ILE A 46 4.75 2.75 -8.97
C ILE A 46 3.85 4.00 -8.79
N PRO A 47 2.70 3.87 -8.10
CA PRO A 47 1.80 5.01 -7.88
C PRO A 47 2.40 5.98 -6.87
N LYS A 48 2.09 7.28 -7.05
CA LYS A 48 2.34 8.32 -6.05
C LYS A 48 1.17 8.34 -5.07
N ILE A 49 1.43 8.12 -3.78
CA ILE A 49 0.39 7.94 -2.75
C ILE A 49 0.20 9.23 -1.92
N ASP A 50 1.02 10.25 -2.15
CA ASP A 50 1.03 11.49 -1.38
C ASP A 50 -0.01 12.53 -1.85
N ASP A 51 -0.62 12.33 -3.01
CA ASP A 51 -1.60 13.23 -3.61
C ASP A 51 -2.95 12.51 -3.77
N SER A 52 -3.94 12.92 -2.97
CA SER A 52 -5.30 12.36 -3.04
C SER A 52 -6.16 13.01 -4.12
N VAL A 53 -5.70 14.11 -4.73
CA VAL A 53 -6.46 14.88 -5.73
C VAL A 53 -6.13 14.39 -7.14
N LYS A 54 -4.97 13.75 -7.33
CA LYS A 54 -4.50 13.33 -8.66
C LYS A 54 -4.07 11.87 -8.71
N THR A 55 -4.41 11.20 -9.80
CA THR A 55 -3.85 9.89 -10.10
C THR A 55 -2.52 10.08 -10.81
N SER A 56 -1.41 9.90 -10.09
CA SER A 56 -0.06 10.07 -10.64
C SER A 56 0.89 8.97 -10.22
N GLY A 57 2.02 8.87 -10.90
CA GLY A 57 3.03 7.87 -10.60
C GLY A 57 4.08 7.73 -11.68
N TYR A 58 4.78 6.61 -11.60
CA TYR A 58 5.92 6.29 -12.44
C TYR A 58 5.74 4.93 -13.10
N MET A 59 6.11 4.80 -14.36
CA MET A 59 6.27 3.53 -15.06
C MET A 59 7.74 3.15 -15.10
N VAL A 60 8.06 1.96 -14.61
CA VAL A 60 9.43 1.47 -14.42
C VAL A 60 9.73 0.36 -15.41
N ASP A 61 10.67 0.57 -16.30
CA ASP A 61 11.24 -0.50 -17.10
C ASP A 61 12.46 -1.09 -16.37
N ARG A 62 12.35 -2.36 -15.94
CA ARG A 62 13.46 -3.06 -15.24
C ARG A 62 14.69 -3.25 -16.12
N ASP A 63 14.49 -3.38 -17.43
CA ASP A 63 15.57 -3.67 -18.38
C ASP A 63 16.22 -2.38 -18.87
N LYS A 64 15.42 -1.32 -19.05
CA LYS A 64 15.90 -0.06 -19.62
C LYS A 64 16.24 1.02 -18.59
N ARG A 65 15.95 0.80 -17.29
CA ARG A 65 16.04 1.81 -16.22
C ARG A 65 15.24 3.09 -16.50
N ILE A 66 14.29 3.05 -17.44
CA ILE A 66 13.49 4.21 -17.83
C ILE A 66 12.35 4.36 -16.82
N ILE A 67 12.22 5.58 -16.29
CA ILE A 67 11.14 6.00 -15.41
C ILE A 67 10.35 7.08 -16.15
N GLU A 68 9.14 6.73 -16.60
CA GLU A 68 8.21 7.69 -17.22
C GLU A 68 7.17 8.13 -16.19
N LYS A 69 6.99 9.44 -16.01
CA LYS A 69 5.98 9.99 -15.11
C LYS A 69 4.63 10.09 -15.84
N PHE A 70 3.55 9.69 -15.17
CA PHE A 70 2.18 9.98 -15.60
C PHE A 70 1.43 10.78 -14.52
N GLU A 71 0.46 11.58 -14.96
CA GLU A 71 -0.40 12.39 -14.09
C GLU A 71 -1.75 12.59 -14.78
N PHE A 72 -2.82 12.26 -14.07
CA PHE A 72 -4.20 12.45 -14.49
C PHE A 72 -4.95 13.23 -13.40
N ASP A 73 -5.66 14.28 -13.80
CA ASP A 73 -6.54 15.03 -12.90
C ASP A 73 -7.81 14.20 -12.66
N THR A 74 -8.07 13.85 -11.39
CA THR A 74 -9.18 12.97 -10.99
C THR A 74 -10.55 13.61 -11.28
N ASP A 75 -10.63 14.95 -11.30
CA ASP A 75 -11.87 15.69 -11.56
C ASP A 75 -12.24 15.80 -13.05
N LYS A 76 -11.31 15.47 -13.95
CA LYS A 76 -11.48 15.69 -15.40
C LYS A 76 -11.83 14.44 -16.20
N ARG A 77 -11.70 13.26 -15.60
CA ARG A 77 -11.95 11.97 -16.28
C ARG A 77 -12.65 11.01 -15.35
N ALA A 78 -13.56 10.21 -15.92
CA ALA A 78 -14.12 9.08 -15.21
C ALA A 78 -13.02 8.05 -14.91
N ASP A 79 -13.13 7.36 -13.77
CA ASP A 79 -12.17 6.32 -13.35
C ASP A 79 -11.90 5.29 -14.45
N TYR A 80 -12.94 4.88 -15.19
CA TYR A 80 -12.84 3.95 -16.31
C TYR A 80 -11.90 4.45 -17.43
N GLU A 81 -12.00 5.73 -17.81
CA GLU A 81 -11.16 6.32 -18.86
C GLU A 81 -9.70 6.43 -18.41
N THR A 82 -9.48 6.78 -17.15
CA THR A 82 -8.15 6.81 -16.54
C THR A 82 -7.53 5.42 -16.51
N CYS A 83 -8.28 4.40 -16.06
CA CYS A 83 -7.82 3.01 -16.07
C CYS A 83 -7.47 2.51 -17.47
N ASN A 84 -8.32 2.76 -18.46
CA ASN A 84 -8.04 2.38 -19.84
C ASN A 84 -6.80 3.10 -20.38
N SER A 85 -6.64 4.40 -20.08
CA SER A 85 -5.46 5.16 -20.49
C SER A 85 -4.18 4.56 -19.92
N ILE A 86 -4.17 4.21 -18.63
CA ILE A 86 -3.03 3.55 -17.98
C ILE A 86 -2.74 2.20 -18.62
N TRP A 87 -3.77 1.38 -18.86
CA TRP A 87 -3.60 0.06 -19.48
C TRP A 87 -3.07 0.14 -20.91
N GLU A 88 -3.48 1.12 -21.70
CA GLU A 88 -2.94 1.34 -23.05
C GLU A 88 -1.45 1.70 -23.00
N ILE A 89 -0.99 2.43 -21.98
CA ILE A 89 0.45 2.70 -21.83
C ILE A 89 1.20 1.42 -21.44
N ILE A 90 0.63 0.60 -20.55
CA ILE A 90 1.21 -0.69 -20.16
C ILE A 90 1.37 -1.63 -21.36
N LYS A 91 0.36 -1.74 -22.23
CA LYS A 91 0.38 -2.62 -23.42
C LYS A 91 1.41 -2.22 -24.47
N ARG A 92 1.78 -0.93 -24.55
CA ARG A 92 2.72 -0.41 -25.56
C ARG A 92 4.18 -0.74 -25.24
N LYS A 93 4.48 -1.27 -24.04
CA LYS A 93 5.82 -1.63 -23.58
C LYS A 93 6.00 -3.13 -23.50
#